data_AF-A0A956I9K6-F1
#
_entry.id   AF-A0A956I9K6-F1
#
_cell.length_a   1.000
_cell.length_b   1.000
_cell.length_c   1.000
_cell.angle_alpha   90.00
_cell.angle_beta   90.00
_cell.angle_gamma   90.00
#
_symmetry.space_group_name_H-M   'P 1'
#
loop_
_entity.id
_entity.type
_entity.pdbx_description
1 polymer ?
#
loop_
_entity_poly.entity_id
_entity_poly.type
_entity_poly.pdbx_seq_one_letter_code
_entity_poly.pdbx_strand_id
1 'polypeptide(L)'
;MYRDAPTSTSLVQHGVALALRGRCPFCAEVTARPGILSGTPCDVCGGAFTEDERFGERVVSEMEALTRERFGTVLATATLAAALAGTVPFLGLVANLVALVVFRLWVVGPCLSLLAGTRRLVARWTLRLGTAWLLALTGLLLAIPCAAFVQTAFVVGVVWWSGRAYLLWQLRRERAREPVAVGEWLLLGGVVAAMLFAIGVVLSLATTIYGFVSGLGEWMPFGGS
;
A
#
# COMPACT_ATOMS: atom_id res chain seq x y z
N MET A 1 -6.53 37.42 -4.95
CA MET A 1 -5.48 37.57 -3.94
C MET A 1 -5.33 36.25 -3.22
N TYR A 2 -4.22 35.55 -3.45
CA TYR A 2 -3.88 34.34 -2.70
C TYR A 2 -3.27 34.77 -1.35
N ARG A 3 -3.59 34.06 -0.27
CA ARG A 3 -2.97 34.29 1.04
C ARG A 3 -1.60 33.62 1.07
N ASP A 4 -0.59 34.37 1.47
CA ASP A 4 0.76 33.84 1.65
C ASP A 4 0.85 32.89 2.83
N ALA A 5 1.83 31.98 2.78
CA ALA A 5 2.06 30.99 3.83
C ALA A 5 2.51 31.65 5.15
N PRO A 6 2.04 31.14 6.32
CA PRO A 6 2.44 31.67 7.61
C PRO A 6 3.93 31.40 7.91
N THR A 7 4.65 32.41 8.42
CA THR A 7 6.12 32.37 8.61
C THR A 7 6.59 31.98 10.01
N SER A 8 5.71 31.94 11.02
CA SER A 8 6.11 31.54 12.37
C SER A 8 6.27 30.02 12.47
N THR A 9 7.27 29.56 13.23
CA THR A 9 7.62 28.13 13.35
C THR A 9 6.47 27.27 13.87
N SER A 10 5.68 27.77 14.82
CA SER A 10 4.50 27.10 15.35
C SER A 10 3.36 26.98 14.33
N LEU A 11 3.12 28.01 13.52
CA LEU A 11 2.12 27.97 12.46
C LEU A 11 2.51 27.00 11.34
N VAL A 12 3.80 26.92 11.01
CA VAL A 12 4.28 25.95 10.02
C VAL A 12 4.13 24.51 10.53
N GLN A 13 4.47 24.23 11.79
CA GLN A 13 4.24 22.91 12.39
C GLN A 13 2.76 22.54 12.41
N HIS A 14 1.89 23.49 12.77
CA HIS A 14 0.45 23.28 12.73
C HIS A 14 -0.05 23.01 11.31
N GLY A 15 0.45 23.75 10.32
CA GLY A 15 0.13 23.54 8.91
C GLY A 15 0.57 22.15 8.41
N VAL A 16 1.77 21.69 8.79
CA VAL A 16 2.24 20.33 8.47
C VAL A 16 1.32 19.28 9.09
N ALA A 17 0.93 19.45 10.36
CA ALA A 17 0.01 18.54 11.03
C ALA A 17 -1.37 18.47 10.37
N LEU A 18 -1.90 19.60 9.89
CA LEU A 18 -3.14 19.65 9.11
C LEU A 18 -2.98 18.96 7.75
N ALA A 19 -1.88 19.19 7.03
CA ALA A 19 -1.61 18.56 5.75
C ALA A 19 -1.50 17.04 5.87
N LEU A 20 -0.83 16.52 6.90
CA LEU A 20 -0.74 15.08 7.19
C LEU A 20 -2.11 14.43 7.48
N ARG A 21 -3.09 15.23 7.90
CA ARG A 21 -4.48 14.80 8.10
C ARG A 21 -5.37 15.00 6.86
N GLY A 22 -4.79 15.41 5.73
CA GLY A 22 -5.52 15.68 4.49
C GLY A 22 -6.42 16.92 4.58
N ARG A 23 -6.09 17.88 5.46
CA ARG A 23 -6.83 19.14 5.61
C ARG A 23 -6.03 20.30 5.03
N CYS A 24 -6.75 21.33 4.58
CA CYS A 24 -6.12 22.57 4.15
C CYS A 24 -5.44 23.23 5.35
N PRO A 25 -4.14 23.56 5.31
CA PRO A 25 -3.46 24.21 6.41
C PRO A 25 -3.85 25.69 6.62
N PHE A 26 -4.55 26.31 5.65
CA PHE A 26 -5.01 27.71 5.77
C PHE A 26 -6.37 27.85 6.45
N CYS A 27 -7.32 26.95 6.13
CA CYS A 27 -8.69 27.00 6.66
C CYS A 27 -9.08 25.78 7.50
N ALA A 28 -8.20 24.80 7.67
CA ALA A 28 -8.42 23.54 8.39
C ALA A 28 -9.56 22.65 7.86
N GLU A 29 -10.17 23.01 6.74
CA GLU A 29 -11.23 22.24 6.08
C GLU A 29 -10.69 21.00 5.36
N VAL A 30 -11.56 20.00 5.23
CA VAL A 30 -11.26 18.78 4.48
C VAL A 30 -11.36 19.09 2.98
N THR A 31 -10.26 18.94 2.25
CA THR A 31 -10.26 19.26 0.81
C THR A 31 -10.89 18.12 0.00
N ALA A 32 -11.85 18.43 -0.87
CA ALA A 32 -12.42 17.42 -1.77
C ALA A 32 -11.41 17.03 -2.87
N ARG A 33 -10.52 17.96 -3.22
CA ARG A 33 -9.42 17.77 -4.18
C ARG A 33 -8.09 17.68 -3.42
N PRO A 34 -7.59 16.46 -3.12
CA PRO A 34 -6.26 16.29 -2.60
C PRO A 34 -5.21 16.71 -3.65
N GLY A 35 -4.08 17.24 -3.19
CA GLY A 35 -3.05 17.81 -4.05
C GLY A 35 -2.28 18.97 -3.40
N ILE A 36 -2.15 18.93 -2.07
CA ILE A 36 -1.44 19.97 -1.31
C ILE A 36 0.01 20.10 -1.81
N LEU A 37 0.64 19.00 -2.23
CA LEU A 37 2.01 19.00 -2.73
C LEU A 37 2.15 19.43 -4.20
N SER A 38 1.08 19.32 -4.99
CA SER A 38 1.09 19.74 -6.41
C SER A 38 0.76 21.23 -6.60
N GLY A 39 0.53 21.97 -5.51
CA GLY A 39 0.18 23.39 -5.56
C GLY A 39 -1.26 23.66 -6.00
N THR A 40 -2.12 22.64 -6.01
CA THR A 40 -3.55 22.84 -6.31
C THR A 40 -4.19 23.73 -5.23
N PRO A 41 -4.96 24.76 -5.62
CA PRO A 41 -5.62 25.64 -4.67
C PRO A 41 -6.73 24.88 -3.92
N CYS A 42 -6.91 25.23 -2.65
CA CYS A 42 -8.03 24.74 -1.86
C CYS A 42 -9.36 25.18 -2.48
N ASP A 43 -10.30 24.25 -2.58
CA ASP A 43 -11.66 24.43 -3.05
C ASP A 43 -12.51 25.35 -2.17
N VAL A 44 -12.18 25.47 -0.88
CA VAL A 44 -12.92 26.31 0.08
C VAL A 44 -12.32 27.72 0.18
N CYS A 45 -11.03 27.82 0.53
CA CYS A 45 -10.40 29.11 0.82
C CYS A 45 -9.53 29.67 -0.30
N GLY A 46 -9.33 28.91 -1.39
CA GLY A 46 -8.43 29.28 -2.49
C GLY A 46 -6.94 29.22 -2.15
N GLY A 47 -6.55 28.92 -0.90
CA GLY A 47 -5.14 28.87 -0.51
C GLY A 47 -4.37 27.80 -1.29
N ALA A 48 -3.23 28.17 -1.88
CA ALA A 48 -2.39 27.28 -2.68
C ALA A 48 -0.93 27.33 -2.19
N PHE A 49 -0.27 26.17 -2.15
CA PHE A 49 1.16 26.09 -1.84
C PHE A 49 1.97 26.06 -3.15
N THR A 50 2.10 27.23 -3.78
CA THR A 50 2.84 27.34 -5.04
C THR A 50 4.30 27.74 -4.85
N GLU A 51 4.66 28.35 -3.71
CA GLU A 51 5.95 29.06 -3.56
C GLU A 51 6.87 28.57 -2.44
N ASP A 52 6.36 27.87 -1.41
CA ASP A 52 7.22 27.41 -0.29
C ASP A 52 7.66 25.95 -0.47
N GLU A 53 8.75 25.75 -1.23
CA GLU A 53 9.36 24.43 -1.43
C GLU A 53 9.72 23.74 -0.09
N ARG A 54 10.05 24.52 0.95
CA ARG A 54 10.45 23.98 2.26
C ARG A 54 9.27 23.39 3.03
N PHE A 55 8.04 23.80 2.73
CA PHE A 55 6.85 23.21 3.33
C PHE A 55 6.64 21.79 2.82
N GLY A 56 6.67 21.60 1.50
CA GLY A 56 6.53 20.29 0.87
C GLY A 56 7.62 19.31 1.34
N GLU A 57 8.86 19.79 1.53
CA GLU A 57 9.93 18.99 2.12
C GLU A 57 9.61 18.48 3.51
N ARG A 58 9.19 19.41 4.37
CA ARG A 58 8.85 19.11 5.77
C ARG A 58 7.71 18.12 5.87
N VAL A 59 6.68 18.26 5.03
CA VAL A 59 5.57 17.29 4.98
C VAL A 59 6.07 15.89 4.59
N VAL A 60 6.92 15.78 3.58
CA VAL A 60 7.46 14.49 3.12
C VAL A 60 8.40 13.88 4.17
N SER A 61 9.28 14.68 4.77
CA SER A 61 10.21 14.20 5.81
C SER A 61 9.49 13.74 7.07
N GLU A 62 8.47 14.49 7.50
CA GLU A 62 7.66 14.13 8.67
C GLU A 62 6.87 12.84 8.41
N MET A 63 6.31 12.69 7.20
CA MET A 63 5.65 11.46 6.81
C MET A 63 6.62 10.27 6.75
N GLU A 64 7.86 10.49 6.29
CA GLU A 64 8.90 9.47 6.31
C GLU A 64 9.28 9.02 7.73
N ALA A 65 9.34 9.96 8.68
CA ALA A 65 9.60 9.68 10.09
C ALA A 65 8.45 8.88 10.72
N LEU A 66 7.21 9.36 10.58
CA LEU A 66 6.01 8.71 11.11
C LEU A 66 5.82 7.29 10.57
N THR A 67 6.09 7.08 9.27
CA THR A 67 5.99 5.75 8.65
C THR A 67 7.09 4.81 9.10
N ARG A 68 8.27 5.32 9.51
CA ARG A 68 9.37 4.51 10.05
C ARG A 68 9.07 4.05 11.47
N GLU A 69 8.57 4.95 12.31
CA GLU A 69 8.21 4.63 13.69
C GLU A 69 7.07 3.60 13.75
N ARG A 70 6.00 3.84 12.97
CA ARG A 70 4.86 2.92 12.88
C ARG A 70 5.22 1.56 12.28
N PHE A 71 6.26 1.47 11.46
CA PHE A 71 6.70 0.20 10.90
C PHE A 71 7.16 -0.76 11.99
N GLY A 72 8.02 -0.28 12.90
CA GLY A 72 8.58 -1.12 13.95
C GLY A 72 7.49 -1.68 14.85
N THR A 73 6.50 -0.85 15.21
CA THR A 73 5.39 -1.27 16.06
C THR A 73 4.46 -2.26 15.36
N VAL A 74 4.10 -2.02 14.09
CA VAL A 74 3.24 -2.95 13.32
C VAL A 74 3.96 -4.26 13.03
N LEU A 75 5.24 -4.21 12.64
CA LEU A 75 6.01 -5.42 12.38
C LEU A 75 6.15 -6.25 13.66
N ALA A 76 6.55 -5.63 14.78
CA ALA A 76 6.72 -6.34 16.05
C ALA A 76 5.40 -6.96 16.55
N THR A 77 4.29 -6.23 16.46
CA THR A 77 2.97 -6.75 16.88
C THR A 77 2.47 -7.86 15.96
N ALA A 78 2.63 -7.72 14.64
CA ALA A 78 2.23 -8.74 13.68
C ALA A 78 3.07 -10.02 13.80
N THR A 79 4.39 -9.91 13.97
CA THR A 79 5.27 -11.07 14.14
C THR A 79 5.05 -11.77 15.46
N LEU A 80 4.84 -11.02 16.55
CA LEU A 80 4.51 -11.59 17.86
C LEU A 80 3.16 -12.30 17.83
N ALA A 81 2.15 -11.70 17.18
CA ALA A 81 0.86 -12.37 16.97
C ALA A 81 1.01 -13.64 16.13
N ALA A 82 1.81 -13.62 15.06
CA ALA A 82 2.07 -14.79 14.23
C ALA A 82 2.84 -15.90 14.96
N ALA A 83 3.76 -15.54 15.86
CA ALA A 83 4.51 -16.49 16.68
C ALA A 83 3.59 -17.18 17.69
N LEU A 84 2.71 -16.43 18.37
CA LEU A 84 1.70 -17.00 19.28
C LEU A 84 0.67 -17.85 18.54
N ALA A 85 0.38 -17.50 17.29
CA ALA A 85 -0.53 -18.21 16.40
C ALA A 85 0.04 -19.51 15.81
N GLY A 86 1.30 -19.89 16.10
CA GLY A 86 1.96 -21.07 15.51
C GLY A 86 1.20 -22.39 15.70
N THR A 87 0.23 -22.45 16.61
CA THR A 87 -0.65 -23.61 16.83
C THR A 87 -1.91 -23.60 15.96
N VAL A 88 -2.31 -22.47 15.38
CA VAL A 88 -3.56 -22.32 14.60
C VAL A 88 -3.28 -21.49 13.33
N PRO A 89 -3.20 -22.10 12.14
CA PRO A 89 -2.84 -21.40 10.89
C PRO A 89 -3.80 -20.27 10.52
N PHE A 90 -5.08 -20.37 10.92
CA PHE A 90 -6.06 -19.30 10.72
C PHE A 90 -5.70 -18.00 11.44
N LEU A 91 -5.09 -18.06 12.63
CA LEU A 91 -4.70 -16.86 13.38
C LEU A 91 -3.58 -16.10 12.66
N GLY A 92 -2.66 -16.78 11.97
CA GLY A 92 -1.64 -16.15 11.14
C GLY A 92 -2.23 -15.37 9.98
N LEU A 93 -3.29 -15.88 9.34
CA LEU A 93 -3.99 -15.17 8.27
C LEU A 93 -4.70 -13.92 8.80
N VAL A 94 -5.36 -14.02 9.96
CA VAL A 94 -6.00 -12.87 10.62
C VAL A 94 -4.96 -11.80 10.97
N ALA A 95 -3.80 -12.19 11.52
CA ALA A 95 -2.73 -11.25 11.84
C ALA A 95 -2.22 -10.51 10.59
N ASN A 96 -2.02 -11.22 9.47
CA ASN A 96 -1.65 -10.61 8.20
C ASN A 96 -2.72 -9.64 7.66
N LEU A 97 -4.01 -10.02 7.74
CA LEU A 97 -5.12 -9.14 7.36
C LEU A 97 -5.17 -7.87 8.20
N VAL A 98 -5.04 -7.99 9.52
CA VAL A 98 -5.01 -6.85 10.44
C VAL A 98 -3.82 -5.95 10.12
N ALA A 99 -2.63 -6.50 9.94
CA ALA A 99 -1.44 -5.74 9.57
C ALA A 99 -1.63 -4.96 8.26
N LEU A 100 -2.29 -5.54 7.26
CA LEU A 100 -2.62 -4.88 5.99
C LEU A 100 -3.66 -3.77 6.16
N VAL A 101 -4.69 -3.98 6.97
CA VAL A 101 -5.69 -2.95 7.28
C VAL A 101 -5.03 -1.77 7.99
N VAL A 102 -4.19 -2.05 8.99
CA VAL A 102 -3.42 -1.02 9.70
C VAL A 102 -2.50 -0.28 8.74
N PHE A 103 -1.73 -0.98 7.89
CA PHE A 103 -0.89 -0.35 6.86
C PHE A 103 -1.73 0.56 5.94
N ARG A 104 -2.91 0.12 5.51
CA ARG A 104 -3.79 0.95 4.68
C ARG A 104 -4.26 2.21 5.39
N LEU A 105 -4.69 2.10 6.63
CA LEU A 105 -5.23 3.23 7.37
C LEU A 105 -4.12 4.21 7.80
N TRP A 106 -2.96 3.69 8.23
CA TRP A 106 -1.90 4.50 8.84
C TRP A 106 -0.88 5.04 7.86
N VAL A 107 -0.65 4.37 6.73
CA VAL A 107 0.37 4.75 5.75
C VAL A 107 -0.28 5.15 4.43
N VAL A 108 -1.07 4.25 3.84
CA VAL A 108 -1.63 4.47 2.50
C VAL A 108 -2.63 5.62 2.48
N GLY A 109 -3.56 5.67 3.44
CA GLY A 109 -4.59 6.71 3.53
C GLY A 109 -3.99 8.13 3.54
N PRO A 110 -3.13 8.45 4.51
CA PRO A 110 -2.48 9.77 4.60
C PRO A 110 -1.63 10.11 3.36
N CYS A 111 -0.85 9.16 2.83
CA CYS A 111 -0.08 9.41 1.60
C CYS A 111 -0.99 9.67 0.40
N LEU A 112 -2.08 8.91 0.24
CA LEU A 112 -3.03 9.10 -0.85
C LEU A 112 -3.86 10.39 -0.72
N SER A 113 -3.97 10.99 0.47
CA SER A 113 -4.59 12.33 0.62
C SER A 113 -3.65 13.47 0.21
N LEU A 114 -2.36 13.22 0.07
CA LEU A 114 -1.39 14.22 -0.38
C LEU A 114 -1.21 14.23 -1.91
N LEU A 115 -1.52 13.11 -2.58
CA LEU A 115 -1.43 12.95 -4.04
C LEU A 115 -2.68 13.47 -4.76
N ALA A 116 -2.49 14.13 -5.92
CA ALA A 116 -3.60 14.64 -6.72
C ALA A 116 -4.18 13.65 -7.74
N GLY A 117 -5.47 13.83 -8.04
CA GLY A 117 -6.15 13.38 -9.25
C GLY A 117 -5.85 11.94 -9.72
N THR A 118 -5.23 11.83 -10.89
CA THR A 118 -4.93 10.58 -11.59
C THR A 118 -3.86 9.74 -10.90
N ARG A 119 -2.82 10.37 -10.33
CA ARG A 119 -1.76 9.66 -9.57
C ARG A 119 -2.31 8.93 -8.36
N ARG A 120 -3.28 9.53 -7.68
CA ARG A 120 -3.98 8.89 -6.57
C ARG A 120 -4.69 7.61 -7.01
N LEU A 121 -5.30 7.61 -8.20
CA LEU A 121 -5.98 6.43 -8.75
C LEU A 121 -4.96 5.33 -9.10
N VAL A 122 -3.88 5.68 -9.81
CA VAL A 122 -2.82 4.73 -10.17
C VAL A 122 -2.21 4.12 -8.90
N ALA A 123 -1.79 4.96 -7.94
CA ALA A 123 -1.20 4.50 -6.68
C ALA A 123 -2.16 3.64 -5.85
N ARG A 124 -3.46 3.97 -5.83
CA ARG A 124 -4.47 3.16 -5.14
C ARG A 124 -4.61 1.78 -5.77
N TRP A 125 -4.64 1.71 -7.10
CA TRP A 125 -4.77 0.43 -7.81
C TRP A 125 -3.51 -0.41 -7.74
N THR A 126 -2.33 0.17 -7.91
CA THR A 126 -1.04 -0.55 -7.75
C THR A 126 -0.91 -1.13 -6.35
N LEU A 127 -1.23 -0.36 -5.30
CA LEU A 127 -1.21 -0.87 -3.92
C LEU A 127 -2.28 -1.93 -3.67
N ARG A 128 -3.48 -1.80 -4.23
CA ARG A 128 -4.53 -2.83 -4.13
C ARG A 128 -4.11 -4.14 -4.78
N LEU A 129 -3.58 -4.08 -6.00
CA LEU A 129 -3.13 -5.26 -6.73
C LEU A 129 -1.90 -5.89 -6.08
N GLY A 130 -0.91 -5.08 -5.68
CA GLY A 130 0.28 -5.57 -4.99
C GLY A 130 -0.04 -6.25 -3.66
N THR A 131 -0.95 -5.68 -2.85
CA THR A 131 -1.39 -6.31 -1.60
C THR A 131 -2.20 -7.58 -1.83
N ALA A 132 -3.09 -7.61 -2.82
CA ALA A 132 -3.83 -8.81 -3.19
C ALA A 132 -2.89 -9.93 -3.66
N TRP A 133 -1.88 -9.59 -4.46
CA TRP A 133 -0.90 -10.55 -4.98
C TRP A 133 -0.03 -11.14 -3.86
N LEU A 134 0.47 -10.30 -2.95
CA LEU A 134 1.23 -10.77 -1.80
C LEU A 134 0.39 -11.66 -0.88
N LEU A 135 -0.88 -11.33 -0.64
CA LEU A 135 -1.79 -12.22 0.09
C LEU A 135 -1.99 -13.56 -0.62
N ALA A 136 -2.18 -13.56 -1.95
CA ALA A 136 -2.34 -14.77 -2.72
C ALA A 136 -1.10 -15.68 -2.65
N LEU A 137 0.10 -15.10 -2.78
CA LEU A 137 1.36 -15.83 -2.61
C LEU A 137 1.52 -16.39 -1.19
N THR A 138 1.10 -15.62 -0.18
CA THR A 138 1.12 -16.07 1.22
C THR A 138 0.19 -17.28 1.41
N GLY A 139 -0.97 -17.25 0.75
CA GLY A 139 -1.91 -18.37 0.64
C GLY A 139 -1.26 -19.65 0.12
N LEU A 140 -0.44 -19.55 -0.92
CA LEU A 140 0.26 -20.69 -1.52
C LEU A 140 1.32 -21.29 -0.58
N LEU A 141 2.00 -20.42 0.18
CA LEU A 141 3.10 -20.80 1.08
C LEU A 141 2.63 -21.37 2.43
N LEU A 142 1.35 -21.23 2.78
CA LEU A 142 0.75 -21.80 4.01
C LEU A 142 0.83 -23.34 4.08
N ALA A 143 1.23 -24.02 3.00
CA ALA A 143 1.52 -25.45 3.02
C ALA A 143 2.74 -25.84 3.89
N ILE A 144 3.55 -24.87 4.35
CA ILE A 144 4.77 -25.12 5.14
C ILE A 144 4.55 -24.69 6.61
N PRO A 145 4.16 -25.60 7.53
CA PRO A 145 3.69 -25.26 8.89
C PRO A 145 4.78 -24.65 9.79
N CYS A 146 6.05 -25.01 9.62
CA CYS A 146 7.13 -24.53 10.49
C CYS A 146 7.69 -23.14 10.11
N ALA A 147 7.22 -22.54 9.01
CA ALA A 147 7.76 -21.27 8.51
C ALA A 147 6.82 -20.06 8.73
N ALA A 148 5.68 -20.23 9.41
CA ALA A 148 4.61 -19.23 9.45
C ALA A 148 5.03 -17.86 10.01
N PHE A 149 5.87 -17.82 11.05
CA PHE A 149 6.35 -16.55 11.63
C PHE A 149 7.36 -15.86 10.72
N VAL A 150 8.30 -16.59 10.11
CA VAL A 150 9.28 -16.07 9.15
C VAL A 150 8.57 -15.55 7.91
N GLN A 151 7.61 -16.32 7.40
CA GLN A 151 6.78 -15.95 6.27
C GLN A 151 5.97 -14.69 6.56
N THR A 152 5.35 -14.58 7.74
CA THR A 152 4.59 -13.38 8.14
C THR A 152 5.51 -12.16 8.26
N ALA A 153 6.65 -12.30 8.94
CA ALA A 153 7.64 -11.22 9.04
C ALA A 153 8.11 -10.76 7.66
N PHE A 154 8.39 -11.71 6.77
CA PHE A 154 8.80 -11.43 5.39
C PHE A 154 7.70 -10.73 4.60
N VAL A 155 6.48 -11.23 4.61
CA VAL A 155 5.36 -10.65 3.86
C VAL A 155 5.04 -9.24 4.36
N VAL A 156 4.84 -9.07 5.67
CA VAL A 156 4.56 -7.75 6.26
C VAL A 156 5.72 -6.79 6.01
N GLY A 157 6.96 -7.26 6.17
CA GLY A 157 8.16 -6.47 5.91
C GLY A 157 8.26 -6.02 4.46
N VAL A 158 8.07 -6.92 3.49
CA VAL A 158 8.13 -6.64 2.05
C VAL A 158 7.00 -5.72 1.63
N VAL A 159 5.75 -6.00 2.03
CA VAL A 159 4.59 -5.15 1.72
C VAL A 159 4.84 -3.73 2.23
N TRP A 160 5.26 -3.60 3.48
CA TRP A 160 5.46 -2.30 4.09
C TRP A 160 6.61 -1.54 3.44
N TRP A 161 7.77 -2.19 3.27
CA TRP A 161 8.95 -1.57 2.71
C TRP A 161 8.71 -1.12 1.25
N SER A 162 8.20 -2.02 0.41
CA SER A 162 7.91 -1.71 -0.99
C SER A 162 6.80 -0.67 -1.14
N GLY A 163 5.71 -0.80 -0.38
CA GLY A 163 4.59 0.14 -0.41
C GLY A 163 4.99 1.54 0.08
N ARG A 164 5.78 1.61 1.16
CA ARG A 164 6.35 2.88 1.65
C ARG A 164 7.30 3.49 0.63
N ALA A 165 8.25 2.73 0.10
CA ALA A 165 9.24 3.22 -0.86
C ALA A 165 8.53 3.78 -2.10
N TYR A 166 7.54 3.05 -2.63
CA TYR A 166 6.72 3.48 -3.75
C TYR A 166 5.93 4.77 -3.45
N LEU A 167 5.27 4.85 -2.29
CA LEU A 167 4.51 6.04 -1.90
C LEU A 167 5.40 7.27 -1.70
N LEU A 168 6.55 7.13 -1.03
CA LEU A 168 7.49 8.23 -0.84
C LEU A 168 8.11 8.67 -2.17
N TRP A 169 8.41 7.73 -3.06
CA TRP A 169 8.85 8.05 -4.42
C TRP A 169 7.79 8.85 -5.18
N GLN A 170 6.51 8.43 -5.12
CA GLN A 170 5.38 9.17 -5.70
C GLN A 170 5.21 10.58 -5.11
N LEU A 171 5.33 10.73 -3.79
CA LEU A 171 5.23 12.03 -3.13
C LEU A 171 6.36 12.99 -3.55
N ARG A 172 7.59 12.47 -3.70
CA ARG A 172 8.73 13.26 -4.19
C ARG A 172 8.51 13.75 -5.62
N ARG A 173 7.96 12.90 -6.51
CA ARG A 173 7.62 13.29 -7.88
C ARG A 173 6.46 14.27 -7.96
N GLU A 174 5.46 14.11 -7.10
CA GLU A 174 4.35 15.07 -7.00
C GLU A 174 4.86 16.45 -6.58
N ARG A 175 5.75 16.49 -5.58
CA ARG A 175 6.42 17.73 -5.17
C ARG A 175 7.24 18.34 -6.31
N ALA A 176 7.98 17.51 -7.06
CA ALA A 176 8.75 17.95 -8.22
C ALA A 176 7.89 18.38 -9.42
N ARG A 177 6.55 18.29 -9.33
CA ARG A 177 5.58 18.61 -10.39
C ARG A 177 5.87 17.86 -11.71
N GLU A 178 6.52 16.71 -11.62
CA GLU A 178 6.77 15.90 -12.80
C GLU A 178 5.44 15.37 -13.34
N PRO A 179 5.26 15.21 -14.66
CA PRO A 179 4.08 14.55 -15.20
C PRO A 179 4.07 13.05 -14.85
N VAL A 180 2.88 12.44 -14.91
CA VAL A 180 2.71 10.98 -14.78
C VAL A 180 3.54 10.30 -15.88
N ALA A 181 4.61 9.61 -15.49
CA ALA A 181 5.44 8.92 -16.47
C ALA A 181 4.69 7.72 -17.05
N VAL A 182 4.88 7.46 -18.34
CA VAL A 182 4.39 6.23 -19.01
C VAL A 182 4.83 4.98 -18.24
N GLY A 183 6.00 5.01 -17.60
CA GLY A 183 6.49 3.95 -16.73
C GLY A 183 5.56 3.57 -15.56
N GLU A 184 4.74 4.49 -15.04
CA GLU A 184 3.79 4.18 -13.96
C GLU A 184 2.60 3.37 -14.46
N TRP A 185 2.14 3.67 -15.67
CA TRP A 185 1.12 2.89 -16.37
C TRP A 185 1.64 1.52 -16.79
N LEU A 186 2.89 1.44 -17.25
CA LEU A 186 3.56 0.17 -17.56
C LEU A 186 3.73 -0.68 -16.30
N LEU A 187 4.02 -0.08 -15.14
CA LEU A 187 4.11 -0.80 -13.87
C LEU A 187 2.74 -1.35 -13.47
N LEU A 188 1.67 -0.56 -13.56
CA LEU A 188 0.31 -1.03 -13.31
C LEU A 188 -0.09 -2.15 -14.28
N GLY A 189 0.15 -1.96 -15.58
CA GLY A 189 -0.12 -2.95 -16.63
C GLY A 189 0.68 -4.23 -16.42
N GLY A 190 1.96 -4.12 -16.03
CA GLY A 190 2.84 -5.23 -15.72
C GLY A 190 2.36 -6.04 -14.51
N VAL A 191 1.91 -5.37 -13.45
CA VAL A 191 1.31 -6.05 -12.28
C VAL A 191 0.03 -6.79 -12.67
N VAL A 192 -0.84 -6.17 -13.46
CA VAL A 192 -2.07 -6.83 -13.96
C VAL A 192 -1.72 -8.03 -14.84
N ALA A 193 -0.78 -7.87 -15.78
CA ALA A 193 -0.34 -8.95 -16.67
C ALA A 193 0.29 -10.12 -15.88
N ALA A 194 1.14 -9.83 -14.89
CA ALA A 194 1.72 -10.85 -14.02
C ALA A 194 0.64 -11.60 -13.22
N MET A 195 -0.40 -10.89 -12.76
CA MET A 195 -1.53 -11.50 -12.05
C MET A 195 -2.33 -12.43 -12.96
N LEU A 196 -2.66 -11.97 -14.18
CA LEU A 196 -3.37 -12.80 -15.17
C LEU A 196 -2.55 -14.03 -15.58
N PHE A 197 -1.23 -13.87 -15.76
CA PHE A 197 -0.32 -14.96 -16.04
C PHE A 197 -0.31 -15.99 -14.90
N ALA A 198 -0.16 -15.54 -13.65
CA ALA A 198 -0.18 -16.44 -12.49
C ALA A 198 -1.52 -17.20 -12.37
N ILE A 199 -2.65 -16.54 -12.60
CA ILE A 199 -3.98 -17.19 -12.67
C ILE A 199 -3.99 -18.26 -13.76
N GLY A 200 -3.50 -17.95 -14.96
CA GLY A 200 -3.40 -18.91 -16.06
C GLY A 200 -2.56 -20.14 -15.72
N VAL A 201 -1.42 -19.95 -15.05
CA VAL A 201 -0.56 -21.04 -14.58
C VAL A 201 -1.29 -21.93 -13.56
N VAL A 202 -1.96 -21.33 -12.57
CA VAL A 202 -2.71 -22.08 -11.54
C VAL A 202 -3.84 -22.88 -12.17
N LEU A 203 -4.61 -22.28 -13.09
CA LEU A 203 -5.69 -22.97 -13.81
C LEU A 203 -5.15 -24.11 -14.66
N SER A 204 -4.04 -23.89 -15.39
CA SER A 204 -3.39 -24.93 -16.20
C SER A 204 -2.94 -26.13 -15.36
N LEU A 205 -2.30 -25.87 -14.21
CA LEU A 205 -1.90 -26.91 -13.26
C LEU A 205 -3.11 -27.66 -12.71
N ALA A 206 -4.17 -26.95 -12.31
CA ALA A 206 -5.38 -27.56 -11.80
C ALA A 206 -6.04 -28.49 -12.85
N THR A 207 -6.12 -28.05 -14.11
CA THR A 207 -6.65 -28.88 -15.20
C THR A 207 -5.77 -30.11 -15.48
N THR A 208 -4.45 -29.96 -15.39
CA THR A 208 -3.51 -31.07 -15.59
C THR A 208 -3.64 -32.12 -14.49
N ILE A 209 -3.71 -31.67 -13.23
CA ILE A 209 -3.90 -32.55 -12.07
C ILE A 209 -5.26 -33.25 -12.15
N TYR A 210 -6.33 -32.52 -12.45
CA TYR A 210 -7.66 -33.09 -12.59
C TYR A 210 -7.73 -34.14 -13.71
N GLY A 211 -7.14 -33.86 -14.87
CA GLY A 211 -7.04 -34.81 -15.98
C GLY A 211 -6.25 -36.07 -15.61
N PHE A 212 -5.15 -35.90 -14.87
CA PHE A 212 -4.35 -37.02 -14.38
C PHE A 212 -5.11 -37.90 -13.38
N VAL A 213 -5.78 -37.29 -12.39
CA VAL A 213 -6.54 -38.00 -11.35
C VAL A 213 -7.76 -38.73 -11.95
N SER A 214 -8.50 -38.07 -12.86
CA SER A 214 -9.62 -38.71 -13.56
C SER A 214 -9.16 -39.88 -14.43
N GLY A 215 -8.04 -39.73 -15.15
CA GLY A 215 -7.44 -40.84 -15.90
C GLY A 215 -7.02 -42.02 -15.01
N LEU A 216 -6.42 -41.76 -13.83
CA LEU A 216 -6.10 -42.83 -12.87
C LEU A 216 -7.34 -43.57 -12.35
N GLY A 217 -8.46 -42.87 -12.21
CA GLY A 217 -9.74 -43.48 -11.81
C GLY A 217 -10.28 -44.47 -12.85
N GLU A 218 -10.09 -44.20 -14.14
CA GLU A 218 -10.49 -45.11 -15.23
C GLU A 218 -9.58 -46.35 -15.32
N TRP A 219 -8.31 -46.21 -14.93
CA TRP A 219 -7.31 -47.29 -15.03
C TRP A 219 -7.32 -48.29 -13.86
N MET A 220 -7.99 -48.00 -12.74
CA MET A 220 -8.09 -48.93 -11.61
C MET A 220 -9.27 -49.91 -11.81
N PRO A 221 -9.05 -51.17 -12.23
CA PRO A 221 -10.12 -52.11 -12.58
C PRO A 221 -10.76 -52.80 -11.36
N PHE A 222 -10.41 -52.41 -10.13
CA PHE A 222 -10.69 -53.19 -8.91
C PHE A 222 -11.77 -52.61 -7.99
N GLY A 223 -12.67 -51.76 -8.49
CA GLY A 223 -13.84 -51.28 -7.74
C GLY A 223 -15.05 -52.24 -7.71
N GLY A 224 -14.91 -53.46 -8.22
CA GLY A 224 -15.98 -54.45 -8.29
C GLY A 224 -15.74 -55.63 -7.35
N SER A 225 -16.04 -55.45 -6.06
CA SER A 225 -16.52 -56.52 -5.15
C SER A 225 -17.04 -55.91 -3.86
#